data_AF-A0A2D8S7J4-F1
#
_entry.id   AF-A0A2D8S7J4-F1
#
_cell.length_a   1.000
_cell.length_b   1.000
_cell.length_c   1.000
_cell.angle_alpha   90.00
_cell.angle_beta   90.00
_cell.angle_gamma   90.00
#
_symmetry.space_group_name_H-M   'P 1'
#
loop_
_entity.id
_entity.type
_entity.pdbx_description
1 polymer ?
#
loop_
_entity_poly.entity_id
_entity_poly.type
_entity_poly.pdbx_seq_one_letter_code
_entity_poly.pdbx_strand_id
1 'polypeptide(L)'
;MSNSNGNEEQSGGFAKTTNFKWLAIGVAVFTLLALMPTPESMLTKARELFGGDLSPAAVAQKAYNMKIIIALLGACTVFFATEAIPMPAVALIIGLVQLFFGITEPSRVVQTYAHDAVWFIAGSLAIGSTL
;
A
#
# COMPACT_ATOMS: atom_id res chain seq x y z
N MET A 1 -16.20 -51.01 -1.83
CA MET A 1 -15.12 -50.22 -2.47
C MET A 1 -15.09 -48.87 -1.78
N SER A 2 -14.10 -48.67 -0.90
CA SER A 2 -13.87 -47.39 -0.22
C SER A 2 -13.13 -46.49 -1.20
N ASN A 3 -13.77 -45.42 -1.66
CA ASN A 3 -13.14 -44.42 -2.52
C ASN A 3 -12.71 -43.23 -1.65
N SER A 4 -11.48 -43.31 -1.09
CA SER A 4 -10.79 -42.13 -0.58
C SER A 4 -10.25 -41.35 -1.77
N ASN A 5 -10.96 -40.30 -2.18
CA ASN A 5 -10.48 -39.34 -3.16
C ASN A 5 -10.27 -37.98 -2.48
N GLY A 6 -8.98 -37.66 -2.29
CA GLY A 6 -8.39 -36.37 -2.64
C GLY A 6 -8.83 -35.14 -1.86
N ASN A 7 -8.01 -34.78 -0.86
CA ASN A 7 -7.65 -33.42 -0.46
C ASN A 7 -8.65 -32.31 -0.81
N GLU A 8 -9.65 -32.13 0.06
CA GLU A 8 -10.26 -30.82 0.22
C GLU A 8 -9.22 -29.91 0.88
N GLU A 9 -8.40 -29.23 0.07
CA GLU A 9 -7.65 -28.09 0.57
C GLU A 9 -8.66 -27.10 1.13
N GLN A 10 -8.73 -27.01 2.46
CA GLN A 10 -9.35 -25.89 3.17
C GLN A 10 -8.54 -24.62 2.84
N SER A 11 -8.70 -24.14 1.61
CA SER A 11 -8.16 -22.89 1.14
C SER A 11 -8.85 -21.80 1.95
N GLY A 12 -8.13 -21.27 2.94
CA GLY A 12 -8.65 -20.23 3.84
C GLY A 12 -9.23 -19.06 3.03
N GLY A 13 -10.23 -18.36 3.58
CA GLY A 13 -11.01 -17.35 2.85
C GLY A 13 -10.18 -16.34 2.04
N PHE A 14 -8.96 -16.02 2.49
CA PHE A 14 -7.99 -15.21 1.76
C PHE A 14 -7.55 -15.82 0.42
N ALA A 15 -7.25 -17.11 0.39
CA ALA A 15 -6.81 -17.80 -0.83
C ALA A 15 -7.94 -17.97 -1.87
N LYS A 16 -9.21 -17.92 -1.44
CA LYS A 16 -10.36 -17.92 -2.36
C LYS A 16 -10.57 -16.58 -3.08
N THR A 17 -10.18 -15.46 -2.46
CA THR A 17 -10.42 -14.11 -3.01
C THR A 17 -9.19 -13.45 -3.63
N THR A 18 -8.00 -14.02 -3.46
CA THR A 18 -6.74 -13.40 -3.88
C THR A 18 -6.22 -13.97 -5.19
N ASN A 19 -5.98 -13.09 -6.17
CA ASN A 19 -5.35 -13.49 -7.43
C ASN A 19 -3.83 -13.40 -7.30
N PHE A 20 -3.21 -14.52 -6.91
CA PHE A 20 -1.77 -14.61 -6.66
C PHE A 20 -0.89 -14.16 -7.84
N LYS A 21 -1.35 -14.32 -9.09
CA LYS A 21 -0.61 -13.87 -10.28
C LYS A 21 -0.51 -12.34 -10.30
N TRP A 22 -1.62 -11.64 -10.08
CA TRP A 22 -1.65 -10.18 -10.05
C TRP A 22 -1.02 -9.60 -8.80
N LEU A 23 -1.13 -10.29 -7.67
CA LEU A 23 -0.39 -9.96 -6.45
C LEU A 23 1.12 -9.98 -6.72
N ALA A 24 1.64 -11.04 -7.33
CA ALA A 24 3.05 -11.14 -7.69
C ALA A 24 3.48 -10.05 -8.67
N ILE A 25 2.64 -9.71 -9.65
CA ILE A 25 2.91 -8.61 -10.59
C ILE A 25 3.01 -7.26 -9.86
N GLY A 26 2.07 -6.95 -8.96
CA GLY A 26 2.13 -5.68 -8.21
C GLY A 26 3.34 -5.60 -7.29
N VAL A 27 3.73 -6.70 -6.64
CA VAL A 27 4.98 -6.78 -5.86
C VAL A 27 6.21 -6.62 -6.76
N ALA A 28 6.21 -7.21 -7.96
CA ALA A 28 7.30 -7.03 -8.92
C ALA A 28 7.42 -5.57 -9.38
N VAL A 29 6.29 -4.90 -9.69
CA VAL A 29 6.26 -3.47 -10.04
C VAL A 29 6.82 -2.62 -8.89
N PHE A 30 6.39 -2.87 -7.65
CA PHE A 30 6.94 -2.18 -6.48
C PHE A 30 8.46 -2.36 -6.39
N THR A 31 8.92 -3.60 -6.49
CA THR A 31 10.34 -3.95 -6.33
C THR A 31 11.20 -3.33 -7.43
N LEU A 32 10.74 -3.36 -8.68
CA LEU A 32 11.44 -2.73 -9.81
C LEU A 32 11.55 -1.22 -9.63
N LEU A 33 10.47 -0.54 -9.21
CA LEU A 33 10.49 0.90 -8.97
C LEU A 33 11.28 1.29 -7.71
N ALA A 34 11.27 0.44 -6.67
CA ALA A 34 12.04 0.66 -5.44
C ALA A 34 13.55 0.47 -5.66
N LEU A 35 13.96 -0.49 -6.50
CA LEU A 35 15.35 -0.75 -6.88
C LEU A 35 15.92 0.31 -7.84
N MET A 36 15.06 0.95 -8.63
CA MET A 36 15.48 2.01 -9.54
C MET A 36 16.19 3.15 -8.75
N PRO A 37 17.34 3.66 -9.22
CA PRO A 37 18.01 4.78 -8.59
C PRO A 37 17.10 6.00 -8.57
N THR A 38 17.21 6.84 -7.53
CA THR A 38 16.40 8.05 -7.38
C THR A 38 16.62 9.00 -8.57
N PRO A 39 15.59 9.31 -9.36
CA PRO A 39 15.77 10.22 -10.49
C PRO A 39 16.01 11.65 -10.00
N GLU A 40 16.79 12.40 -10.79
CA GLU A 40 17.08 13.83 -10.58
C GLU A 40 15.80 14.67 -10.35
N SER A 41 14.70 14.30 -11.01
CA SER A 41 13.41 15.00 -10.87
C SER A 41 12.87 14.98 -9.43
N MET A 42 13.09 13.90 -8.67
CA MET A 42 12.66 13.81 -7.27
C MET A 42 13.52 14.71 -6.38
N LEU A 43 14.82 14.83 -6.69
CA LEU A 43 15.72 15.73 -5.96
C LEU A 43 15.34 17.18 -6.22
N THR A 44 15.04 17.55 -7.46
CA THR A 44 14.57 18.89 -7.81
C THR A 44 13.26 19.22 -7.12
N LYS A 45 12.28 18.31 -7.12
CA LYS A 45 11.01 18.52 -6.42
C LYS A 45 11.14 18.54 -4.90
N ALA A 46 12.03 17.73 -4.34
CA ALA A 46 12.34 17.80 -2.91
C ALA A 46 13.01 19.14 -2.54
N ARG A 47 13.89 19.69 -3.38
CA ARG A 47 14.45 21.04 -3.18
C ARG A 47 13.40 22.13 -3.33
N GLU A 48 12.51 22.03 -4.30
CA GLU A 48 11.44 23.02 -4.50
C GLU A 48 10.46 23.05 -3.32
N LEU A 49 10.05 21.88 -2.83
CA LEU A 49 9.06 21.76 -1.76
C LEU A 49 9.62 21.94 -0.35
N PHE A 50 10.90 21.59 -0.14
CA PHE A 50 11.50 21.54 1.20
C PHE A 50 12.82 22.32 1.33
N GLY A 51 13.25 23.04 0.29
CA GLY A 51 14.60 23.63 0.20
C GLY A 51 14.81 24.94 0.93
N GLY A 52 13.83 25.44 1.69
CA GLY A 52 13.99 26.66 2.48
C GLY A 52 15.12 26.58 3.50
N ASP A 53 15.32 25.42 4.16
CA ASP A 53 16.20 25.33 5.35
C ASP A 53 16.84 23.93 5.58
N LEU A 54 16.87 23.04 4.58
CA LEU A 54 17.32 21.66 4.76
C LEU A 54 18.70 21.37 4.17
N SER A 55 19.53 20.65 4.94
CA SER A 55 20.80 20.08 4.49
C SER A 55 20.64 19.23 3.22
N PRO A 56 21.62 19.21 2.29
CA PRO A 56 21.58 18.37 1.09
C PRO A 56 21.30 16.89 1.37
N ALA A 57 21.74 16.37 2.53
CA ALA A 57 21.47 15.01 2.97
C ALA A 57 19.99 14.78 3.33
N ALA A 58 19.35 15.76 3.97
CA ALA A 58 17.93 15.68 4.32
C ALA A 58 17.03 15.75 3.07
N VAL A 59 17.44 16.51 2.06
CA VAL A 59 16.77 16.56 0.75
C VAL A 59 16.87 15.21 0.04
N ALA A 60 18.04 14.57 0.05
CA ALA A 60 18.23 13.24 -0.52
C ALA A 60 17.33 12.19 0.16
N GLN A 61 17.22 12.25 1.50
CA GLN A 61 16.31 11.37 2.26
C GLN A 61 14.84 11.59 1.87
N LYS A 62 14.39 12.85 1.75
CA LYS A 62 13.02 13.16 1.35
C LYS A 62 12.73 12.71 -0.09
N ALA A 63 13.69 12.89 -1.00
CA ALA A 63 13.58 12.39 -2.37
C ALA A 63 13.50 10.86 -2.42
N TYR A 64 14.25 10.16 -1.56
CA TYR A 64 14.13 8.70 -1.41
C TYR A 64 12.73 8.29 -0.93
N ASN A 65 12.20 8.94 0.10
CA ASN A 65 10.86 8.66 0.61
C ASN A 65 9.79 8.90 -0.47
N MET A 66 9.89 9.99 -1.24
CA MET A 66 8.99 10.28 -2.37
C MET A 66 9.03 9.19 -3.44
N LYS A 67 10.23 8.66 -3.76
CA LYS A 67 10.38 7.55 -4.70
C LYS A 67 9.63 6.31 -4.21
N ILE A 68 9.79 5.93 -2.94
CA ILE A 68 9.12 4.74 -2.40
C ILE A 68 7.60 4.92 -2.38
N ILE A 69 7.09 6.12 -2.10
CA ILE A 69 5.65 6.42 -2.19
C ILE A 69 5.16 6.24 -3.64
N ILE A 70 5.91 6.71 -4.64
CA ILE A 70 5.53 6.54 -6.05
C ILE A 70 5.60 5.06 -6.48
N ALA A 71 6.60 4.31 -6.02
CA ALA A 71 6.66 2.86 -6.22
C ALA A 71 5.44 2.16 -5.62
N LEU A 72 5.04 2.56 -4.41
CA LEU A 72 3.86 2.03 -3.71
C LEU A 72 2.57 2.39 -4.45
N LEU A 73 2.43 3.62 -4.97
CA LEU A 73 1.30 4.02 -5.80
C LEU A 73 1.18 3.18 -7.08
N GLY A 74 2.31 2.86 -7.73
CA GLY A 74 2.34 1.97 -8.89
C GLY A 74 1.80 0.58 -8.55
N ALA A 75 2.24 -0.01 -7.44
CA ALA A 75 1.74 -1.30 -6.99
C ALA A 75 0.26 -1.27 -6.57
N CYS A 76 -0.16 -0.21 -5.87
CA CYS A 76 -1.56 -0.02 -5.48
C CYS A 76 -2.48 0.11 -6.71
N THR A 77 -2.02 0.79 -7.76
CA THR A 77 -2.76 0.91 -9.02
C THR A 77 -2.99 -0.46 -9.66
N VAL A 78 -1.99 -1.35 -9.63
CA VAL A 78 -2.15 -2.73 -10.10
C VAL A 78 -3.17 -3.49 -9.24
N PHE A 79 -3.06 -3.42 -7.90
CA PHE A 79 -3.97 -4.12 -7.01
C PHE A 79 -5.42 -3.64 -7.12
N PHE A 80 -5.63 -2.33 -7.34
CA PHE A 80 -6.95 -1.75 -7.56
C PHE A 80 -7.52 -2.14 -8.92
N ALA A 81 -6.73 -2.06 -9.99
CA ALA A 81 -7.20 -2.37 -11.34
C ALA A 81 -7.53 -3.85 -11.55
N THR A 82 -6.88 -4.74 -10.79
CA THR A 82 -6.98 -6.19 -10.97
C THR A 82 -7.73 -6.90 -9.86
N GLU A 83 -8.18 -6.15 -8.84
CA GLU A 83 -8.82 -6.66 -7.62
C GLU A 83 -8.04 -7.85 -7.01
N ALA A 84 -6.69 -7.80 -7.07
CA ALA A 84 -5.84 -8.92 -6.69
C ALA A 84 -5.97 -9.31 -5.21
N ILE A 85 -6.28 -8.34 -4.35
CA ILE A 85 -6.54 -8.50 -2.92
C ILE A 85 -7.70 -7.58 -2.51
N PRO A 86 -8.42 -7.90 -1.41
CA PRO A 86 -9.47 -7.04 -0.89
C PRO A 86 -8.95 -5.61 -0.64
N MET A 87 -9.74 -4.60 -1.03
CA MET A 87 -9.37 -3.19 -0.88
C MET A 87 -8.92 -2.80 0.55
N PRO A 88 -9.56 -3.30 1.64
CA PRO A 88 -9.06 -3.04 2.99
C PRO A 88 -7.65 -3.59 3.25
N ALA A 89 -7.31 -4.73 2.64
CA ALA A 89 -5.97 -5.31 2.77
C ALA A 89 -4.91 -4.44 2.05
N VAL A 90 -5.24 -3.86 0.89
CA VAL A 90 -4.36 -2.89 0.21
C VAL A 90 -4.06 -1.70 1.12
N ALA A 91 -5.10 -1.14 1.76
CA ALA A 91 -4.95 0.00 2.65
C ALA A 91 -4.01 -0.30 3.83
N LEU A 92 -4.06 -1.51 4.39
CA LEU A 92 -3.13 -1.95 5.46
C LEU A 92 -1.71 -2.12 4.94
N ILE A 93 -1.53 -2.68 3.74
CA ILE A 93 -0.19 -2.82 3.11
C ILE A 93 0.46 -1.45 2.90
N ILE A 94 -0.30 -0.44 2.51
CA ILE A 94 0.21 0.94 2.36
C ILE A 94 0.82 1.43 3.67
N GLY A 95 0.08 1.33 4.78
CA GLY A 95 0.54 1.74 6.10
C GLY A 95 1.76 0.94 6.57
N LEU A 96 1.77 -0.39 6.35
CA LEU A 96 2.88 -1.25 6.71
C LEU A 96 4.15 -0.93 5.92
N VAL A 97 4.06 -0.74 4.60
CA VAL A 97 5.22 -0.35 3.77
C VAL A 97 5.75 1.01 4.20
N GLN A 98 4.88 2.00 4.45
CA GLN A 98 5.32 3.31 4.92
C GLN A 98 6.01 3.26 6.29
N LEU A 99 5.55 2.38 7.18
CA LEU A 99 6.15 2.14 8.50
C LEU A 99 7.53 1.46 8.39
N PHE A 100 7.64 0.37 7.63
CA PHE A 100 8.89 -0.38 7.50
C PHE A 100 9.99 0.41 6.79
N PHE A 101 9.65 1.27 5.84
CA PHE A 101 10.60 2.13 5.15
C PHE A 101 10.89 3.45 5.88
N GLY A 102 10.32 3.66 7.07
CA GLY A 102 10.55 4.85 7.89
C GLY A 102 10.08 6.16 7.23
N ILE A 103 9.07 6.07 6.36
CA ILE A 103 8.55 7.22 5.60
C ILE A 103 7.69 8.11 6.50
N THR A 104 6.87 7.48 7.34
CA THR A 104 5.88 8.12 8.20
C THR A 104 5.97 7.56 9.62
N GLU A 105 5.82 8.42 10.62
CA GLU A 105 5.79 8.03 12.02
C GLU A 105 4.58 7.13 12.33
N PRO A 106 4.71 6.08 13.19
CA PRO A 106 3.62 5.15 13.47
C PRO A 106 2.32 5.84 13.92
N SER A 107 2.42 6.91 14.71
CA SER A 107 1.28 7.69 15.20
C SER A 107 0.46 8.31 14.06
N ARG A 108 1.14 8.82 13.02
CA ARG A 108 0.50 9.44 11.86
C ARG A 108 -0.12 8.41 10.91
N VAL A 109 0.46 7.22 10.82
CA VAL A 109 -0.14 6.11 10.04
C VAL A 109 -1.48 5.70 10.65
N VAL A 110 -1.55 5.53 11.97
CA VAL A 110 -2.81 5.14 12.64
C VAL A 110 -3.87 6.26 12.56
N GLN A 111 -3.45 7.52 12.63
CA GLN A 111 -4.35 8.66 12.43
C GLN A 111 -5.05 8.65 11.07
N THR A 112 -4.42 8.10 10.01
CA THR A 112 -5.05 8.03 8.69
C THR A 112 -6.27 7.11 8.64
N TYR A 113 -6.34 6.09 9.50
CA TYR A 113 -7.49 5.19 9.60
C TYR A 113 -8.61 5.76 10.48
N ALA A 114 -8.26 6.61 11.45
CA ALA A 114 -9.18 7.26 12.36
C ALA A 114 -9.67 8.63 11.84
N HIS A 115 -9.83 8.77 10.52
CA HIS A 115 -10.29 10.02 9.90
C HIS A 115 -11.82 10.17 10.05
N ASP A 116 -12.31 11.38 10.31
CA ASP A 116 -13.75 11.66 10.51
C ASP A 116 -14.61 11.11 9.36
N ALA A 117 -14.13 11.24 8.11
CA ALA A 117 -14.81 10.71 6.94
C ALA A 117 -14.97 9.18 6.95
N VAL A 118 -13.98 8.43 7.47
CA VAL A 118 -14.04 6.96 7.55
C VAL A 118 -15.13 6.55 8.54
N TRP A 119 -15.20 7.21 9.69
CA TRP A 119 -16.24 6.96 10.69
C TRP A 119 -17.63 7.37 10.21
N PHE A 120 -17.74 8.45 9.45
CA PHE A 120 -19.00 8.85 8.83
C PHE A 120 -19.52 7.80 7.83
N ILE A 121 -18.64 7.27 6.98
CA ILE A 121 -19.00 6.23 6.02
C ILE A 121 -19.34 4.92 6.74
N ALA A 122 -18.54 4.52 7.72
CA ALA A 122 -18.81 3.31 8.52
C ALA A 122 -20.15 3.42 9.28
N GLY A 123 -20.43 4.58 9.88
CA GLY A 123 -21.69 4.83 10.58
C GLY A 123 -22.90 4.87 9.65
N SER A 124 -22.79 5.51 8.48
CA SER A 124 -23.89 5.52 7.49
C SER A 124 -24.14 4.14 6.89
N LEU A 125 -23.10 3.34 6.63
CA LEU A 125 -23.24 1.95 6.19
C LEU A 125 -23.89 1.06 7.26
N ALA A 126 -23.52 1.25 8.54
CA ALA A 126 -24.10 0.49 9.65
C ALA A 126 -25.61 0.72 9.76
N ILE A 127 -26.06 1.98 9.68
CA ILE A 127 -27.50 2.30 9.69
C ILE A 127 -28.18 1.74 8.44
N GLY A 128 -27.55 1.88 7.27
CA GLY A 128 -28.05 1.33 6.00
C GLY A 128 -28.19 -0.20 5.97
N SER A 129 -27.44 -0.92 6.80
CA SER A 129 -27.55 -2.40 6.89
C SER A 129 -28.73 -2.90 7.73
N THR A 130 -29.36 -2.02 8.51
CA THR A 130 -30.46 -2.35 9.44
C THR A 130 -31.84 -1.93 8.95
N LEU A 131 -31.92 -1.14 7.86
CA LEU A 131 -33.14 -0.72 7.16
C LEU A 131 -33.39 -1.63 5.96
#